data_AF-A0AA37IHB4-F1
#
_entry.id   AF-A0AA37IHB4-F1
#
_cell.length_a   1.000
_cell.length_b   1.000
_cell.length_c   1.000
_cell.angle_alpha   90.00
_cell.angle_beta   90.00
_cell.angle_gamma   90.00
#
_symmetry.space_group_name_H-M   'P 1'
#
loop_
_entity.id
_entity.type
_entity.pdbx_description
1 polymer ?
#
loop_
_entity_poly.entity_id
_entity_poly.type
_entity_poly.pdbx_seq_one_letter_code
_entity_poly.pdbx_strand_id
1 'polypeptide(L)'
;MVTTSLDEYADEPARRAEPYSNPDDDEFDSPPLVIVDMFQGSVTDALPSLLSICKVEGRVDCCNHPRLALLEEAAKLLEICAEKYCSTPMPNGHMTATIGRYQRRVAFPLYRIDAAADNGLLFATLYSIDDTEQSVRRIRVPMDDDDVIRLLERVLRVFATTQL
;
A
#
# COMPACT_ATOMS: atom_id res chain seq x y z
N MET A 1 40.63 -74.38 -12.52
CA MET A 1 39.98 -73.61 -13.60
C MET A 1 38.54 -73.33 -13.19
N VAL A 2 37.96 -72.20 -13.62
CA VAL A 2 36.69 -71.53 -13.18
C VAL A 2 36.96 -70.48 -12.06
N THR A 3 37.35 -69.22 -12.33
CA THR A 3 36.65 -67.98 -12.81
C THR A 3 35.88 -67.19 -11.73
N THR A 4 36.46 -66.04 -11.34
CA THR A 4 35.89 -64.69 -11.04
C THR A 4 34.48 -64.52 -10.45
N SER A 5 34.38 -63.73 -9.36
CA SER A 5 33.75 -62.39 -9.41
C SER A 5 34.20 -61.55 -8.20
N LEU A 6 34.55 -60.30 -8.47
CA LEU A 6 34.98 -59.26 -7.55
C LEU A 6 33.81 -58.28 -7.51
N ASP A 7 32.91 -58.38 -6.52
CA ASP A 7 31.79 -57.45 -6.40
C ASP A 7 32.11 -56.34 -5.39
N GLU A 8 32.35 -55.20 -6.03
CA GLU A 8 32.54 -53.84 -5.59
C GLU A 8 31.29 -53.33 -4.86
N TYR A 9 31.32 -53.30 -3.53
CA TYR A 9 30.32 -52.59 -2.74
C TYR A 9 30.63 -51.09 -2.79
N ALA A 10 29.92 -50.39 -3.67
CA ALA A 10 29.88 -48.94 -3.73
C ALA A 10 29.31 -48.37 -2.42
N ASP A 11 30.13 -47.56 -1.75
CA ASP A 11 29.77 -46.75 -0.60
C ASP A 11 28.85 -45.62 -1.10
N GLU A 12 27.57 -45.61 -0.68
CA GLU A 12 26.62 -44.55 -1.04
C GLU A 12 27.10 -43.21 -0.44
N PRO A 13 27.19 -42.12 -1.23
CA PRO A 13 27.54 -40.84 -0.67
C PRO A 13 26.42 -40.35 0.25
N ALA A 14 26.80 -40.06 1.50
CA ALA A 14 25.96 -39.38 2.48
C ALA A 14 25.24 -38.19 1.83
N ARG A 15 23.91 -38.30 1.69
CA ARG A 15 23.06 -37.21 1.22
C ARG A 15 23.30 -36.03 2.15
N ARG A 16 23.99 -35.00 1.66
CA ARG A 16 23.98 -33.67 2.28
C ARG A 16 22.53 -33.28 2.45
N ALA A 17 22.08 -33.18 3.70
CA ALA A 17 20.84 -32.52 4.01
C ALA A 17 20.99 -31.07 3.53
N GLU A 18 20.37 -30.75 2.41
CA GLU A 18 20.13 -29.37 2.01
C GLU A 18 19.43 -28.70 3.20
N PRO A 19 19.92 -27.54 3.68
CA PRO A 19 19.23 -26.81 4.72
C PRO A 19 17.85 -26.47 4.19
N TYR A 20 16.81 -27.08 4.77
CA TYR A 20 15.43 -26.64 4.57
C TYR A 20 15.38 -25.20 5.06
N SER A 21 15.38 -24.24 4.12
CA SER A 21 15.00 -22.87 4.44
C SER A 21 13.63 -22.93 5.08
N ASN A 22 13.53 -22.60 6.38
CA ASN A 22 12.24 -22.50 7.03
C ASN A 22 11.46 -21.39 6.34
N PRO A 23 10.29 -21.68 5.73
CA PRO A 23 9.49 -20.65 5.06
C PRO A 23 8.97 -19.57 6.02
N ASP A 24 9.11 -19.78 7.33
CA ASP A 24 8.73 -18.83 8.38
C ASP A 24 9.81 -17.77 8.65
N ASP A 25 11.06 -17.96 8.22
CA ASP A 25 12.15 -17.00 8.48
C ASP A 25 12.15 -15.80 7.51
N ASP A 26 11.45 -15.89 6.36
CA ASP A 26 11.35 -14.81 5.37
C ASP A 26 10.29 -13.74 5.71
N GLU A 27 9.34 -14.03 6.61
CA GLU A 27 8.28 -13.08 6.99
C GLU A 27 8.79 -11.99 7.96
N PHE A 28 9.86 -12.28 8.72
CA PHE A 28 10.38 -11.39 9.76
C PHE A 28 11.19 -10.20 9.24
N ASP A 29 11.86 -10.36 8.09
CA ASP A 29 12.70 -9.33 7.46
C ASP A 29 12.03 -8.63 6.27
N SER A 30 10.77 -8.96 6.00
CA SER A 30 10.00 -8.29 4.96
C SER A 30 9.75 -6.82 5.32
N PRO A 31 10.12 -5.86 4.45
CA PRO A 31 9.94 -4.45 4.70
C PRO A 31 8.45 -4.08 4.80
N PRO A 32 8.11 -3.04 5.58
CA PRO A 32 6.71 -2.69 5.81
C PRO A 32 6.05 -2.21 4.51
N LEU A 33 4.84 -2.71 4.24
CA LEU A 33 4.03 -2.27 3.11
C LEU A 33 3.34 -0.94 3.44
N VAL A 34 3.02 -0.17 2.41
CA VAL A 34 2.05 0.90 2.49
C VAL A 34 0.65 0.29 2.38
N ILE A 35 -0.25 0.75 3.23
CA ILE A 35 -1.67 0.41 3.19
C ILE A 35 -2.47 1.70 3.07
N VAL A 36 -3.37 1.73 2.09
CA VAL A 36 -4.33 2.81 1.85
C VAL A 36 -5.72 2.19 1.87
N ASP A 37 -6.55 2.60 2.81
CA ASP A 37 -7.94 2.16 2.91
C ASP A 37 -8.86 3.36 2.71
N MET A 38 -9.75 3.26 1.73
CA MET A 38 -10.66 4.32 1.29
C MET A 38 -12.08 3.96 1.69
N PHE A 39 -12.78 4.92 2.24
CA PHE A 39 -14.12 4.80 2.79
C PHE A 39 -15.05 5.81 2.16
N GLN A 40 -16.31 5.43 2.02
CA GLN A 40 -17.36 6.34 1.58
C GLN A 40 -17.75 7.32 2.69
N GLY A 41 -17.81 8.61 2.36
CA GLY A 41 -18.28 9.66 3.27
C GLY A 41 -17.25 10.08 4.32
N SER A 42 -17.71 10.81 5.33
CA SER A 42 -16.88 11.23 6.47
C SER A 42 -16.89 10.14 7.52
N VAL A 43 -15.70 9.65 7.85
CA VAL A 43 -15.53 8.75 8.96
C VAL A 43 -15.14 9.54 10.20
N THR A 44 -16.08 9.65 11.14
CA THR A 44 -15.76 10.04 12.51
C THR A 44 -15.55 8.76 13.33
N ASP A 45 -14.42 8.69 14.04
CA ASP A 45 -13.85 7.55 14.79
C ASP A 45 -14.72 6.30 15.04
N ALA A 46 -14.10 5.14 14.76
CA ALA A 46 -14.59 3.75 14.77
C ALA A 46 -15.30 3.30 13.48
N LEU A 47 -14.49 2.97 12.46
CA LEU A 47 -14.94 2.41 11.19
C LEU A 47 -15.40 0.95 11.31
N PRO A 48 -16.66 0.62 10.99
CA PRO A 48 -16.98 -0.71 10.52
C PRO A 48 -16.36 -0.89 9.13
N SER A 49 -15.64 -2.00 8.93
CA SER A 49 -15.09 -2.44 7.62
C SER A 49 -16.12 -2.44 6.48
N LEU A 50 -17.41 -2.40 6.81
CA LEU A 50 -18.55 -2.28 5.90
C LEU A 50 -18.60 -0.96 5.09
N LEU A 51 -17.79 0.05 5.43
CA LEU A 51 -17.72 1.32 4.69
C LEU A 51 -16.49 1.43 3.76
N SER A 52 -15.58 0.45 3.78
CA SER A 52 -14.42 0.43 2.88
C SER A 52 -14.90 0.17 1.45
N ILE A 53 -14.55 1.08 0.55
CA ILE A 53 -14.88 1.01 -0.88
C ILE A 53 -13.70 0.57 -1.72
N CYS A 54 -12.47 0.82 -1.26
CA CYS A 54 -11.27 0.40 -1.94
C CYS A 54 -10.12 0.27 -0.93
N LYS A 55 -9.35 -0.81 -1.06
CA LYS A 55 -8.16 -1.04 -0.25
C LYS A 55 -6.99 -1.38 -1.16
N VAL A 56 -5.89 -0.67 -0.97
CA VAL A 56 -4.66 -0.84 -1.73
C VAL A 56 -3.53 -1.11 -0.76
N GLU A 57 -2.81 -2.19 -1.00
CA GLU A 57 -1.65 -2.60 -0.22
C GLU A 57 -0.49 -2.89 -1.16
N GLY A 58 0.69 -2.40 -0.81
CA GLY A 58 1.86 -2.64 -1.65
C GLY A 58 3.07 -1.83 -1.20
N ARG A 59 4.11 -1.90 -2.02
CA ARG A 59 5.36 -1.20 -1.80
C ARG A 59 5.83 -0.64 -3.13
N VAL A 60 6.44 0.54 -3.10
CA VAL A 60 7.03 1.15 -4.29
C VAL A 60 8.53 1.26 -4.09
N ASP A 61 9.27 0.40 -4.78
CA ASP A 61 10.72 0.43 -4.77
C ASP A 61 11.26 1.30 -5.90
N CYS A 62 12.02 2.34 -5.54
CA CYS A 62 12.75 3.16 -6.50
C CYS A 62 14.19 2.67 -6.59
N CYS A 63 14.55 2.00 -7.69
CA CYS A 63 15.94 1.62 -7.95
C CYS A 63 16.82 2.88 -7.95
N ASN A 64 17.90 2.86 -7.16
CA ASN A 64 18.93 3.91 -7.07
C ASN A 64 18.48 5.26 -6.49
N HIS A 65 17.34 5.34 -5.80
CA HIS A 65 16.87 6.57 -5.15
C HIS A 65 16.66 6.38 -3.65
N PRO A 66 16.67 7.46 -2.85
CA PRO A 66 16.25 7.41 -1.46
C PRO A 66 14.85 6.80 -1.32
N ARG A 67 14.56 6.19 -0.17
CA ARG A 67 13.22 5.73 0.16
C ARG A 67 12.26 6.94 0.14
N LEU A 68 11.12 6.77 -0.52
CA LEU A 68 10.08 7.77 -0.58
C LEU A 68 9.48 8.00 0.81
N ALA A 69 9.03 9.22 1.07
CA ALA A 69 8.19 9.49 2.23
C ALA A 69 6.87 8.72 2.11
N LEU A 70 6.17 8.46 3.22
CA LEU A 70 4.96 7.63 3.20
C LEU A 70 3.88 8.15 2.24
N LEU A 71 3.62 9.47 2.23
CA LEU A 71 2.62 10.06 1.34
C LEU A 71 3.03 10.00 -0.13
N GLU A 72 4.33 10.16 -0.42
CA GLU A 72 4.88 10.00 -1.77
C GLU A 72 4.78 8.55 -2.25
N GLU A 73 5.12 7.60 -1.39
CA GLU A 73 5.03 6.17 -1.68
C GLU A 73 3.57 5.76 -1.92
N ALA A 74 2.64 6.24 -1.10
CA ALA A 74 1.21 6.05 -1.27
C ALA A 74 0.69 6.67 -2.58
N ALA A 75 1.10 7.89 -2.93
CA ALA A 75 0.72 8.53 -4.19
C ALA A 75 1.16 7.70 -5.41
N LYS A 76 2.41 7.23 -5.42
CA LYS A 76 2.91 6.38 -6.51
C LYS A 76 2.23 5.02 -6.57
N LEU A 77 1.91 4.44 -5.41
CA LEU A 77 1.17 3.19 -5.35
C LEU A 77 -0.22 3.36 -5.98
N LEU A 78 -0.95 4.41 -5.62
CA LEU A 78 -2.25 4.71 -6.21
C LEU A 78 -2.17 5.02 -7.70
N GLU A 79 -1.12 5.70 -8.17
CA GLU A 79 -0.88 5.92 -9.60
C GLU A 79 -0.78 4.60 -10.38
N ILE A 80 0.02 3.64 -9.88
CA ILE A 80 0.16 2.31 -10.48
C ILE A 80 -1.17 1.54 -10.43
N CYS A 81 -1.93 1.71 -9.36
CA CYS A 81 -3.22 1.05 -9.16
C CYS A 81 -4.33 1.64 -10.05
N ALA A 82 -4.33 2.95 -10.30
CA ALA A 82 -5.32 3.63 -11.14
C ALA A 82 -5.32 3.13 -12.59
N GLU A 83 -4.23 2.53 -13.05
CA GLU A 83 -4.14 1.89 -14.37
C GLU A 83 -4.75 0.47 -14.39
N LYS A 84 -4.80 -0.19 -13.24
CA LYS A 84 -5.12 -1.63 -13.12
C LYS A 84 -6.51 -1.92 -12.57
N TYR A 85 -7.01 -1.08 -11.67
CA TYR A 85 -8.29 -1.30 -11.00
C TYR A 85 -9.43 -0.59 -11.74
N CYS A 86 -10.61 -1.22 -11.75
CA CYS A 86 -11.82 -0.65 -12.32
C CYS A 86 -12.21 0.63 -11.57
N SER A 87 -12.72 1.62 -12.31
CA SER A 87 -13.08 2.91 -11.75
C SER A 87 -14.14 2.77 -10.66
N THR A 88 -13.78 3.17 -9.44
CA THR A 88 -14.71 3.19 -8.30
C THR A 88 -15.11 4.64 -8.08
N PRO A 89 -16.35 5.03 -8.42
CA PRO A 89 -16.77 6.42 -8.32
C PRO A 89 -16.88 6.86 -6.86
N MET A 90 -16.55 8.11 -6.59
CA MET A 90 -16.63 8.71 -5.27
C MET A 90 -18.09 8.95 -4.90
N PRO A 91 -18.66 8.19 -3.97
CA PRO A 91 -20.08 8.29 -3.71
C PRO A 91 -20.38 9.60 -2.98
N ASN A 92 -21.41 10.33 -3.42
CA ASN A 92 -21.89 11.57 -2.79
C ASN A 92 -20.84 12.69 -2.69
N GLY A 93 -19.75 12.61 -3.46
CA GLY A 93 -18.72 13.66 -3.46
C GLY A 93 -17.84 13.70 -2.20
N HIS A 94 -17.90 12.70 -1.31
CA HIS A 94 -17.11 12.67 -0.08
C HIS A 94 -16.41 11.32 0.10
N MET A 95 -15.16 11.36 0.55
CA MET A 95 -14.40 10.16 0.93
C MET A 95 -13.51 10.44 2.15
N THR A 96 -13.25 9.41 2.93
CA THR A 96 -12.17 9.39 3.92
C THR A 96 -11.18 8.32 3.50
N ALA A 97 -9.88 8.58 3.65
CA ALA A 97 -8.84 7.58 3.48
C ALA A 97 -7.96 7.50 4.72
N THR A 98 -7.49 6.30 5.04
CA THR A 98 -6.43 6.10 6.02
C THR A 98 -5.18 5.60 5.32
N ILE A 99 -4.03 6.10 5.74
CA ILE A 99 -2.73 5.75 5.15
C ILE A 99 -1.81 5.33 6.28
N GLY A 100 -1.18 4.18 6.11
CA GLY A 100 -0.40 3.59 7.17
C GLY A 100 0.70 2.67 6.67
N ARG A 101 1.33 2.01 7.64
CA ARG A 101 2.26 0.91 7.39
C ARG A 101 1.60 -0.41 7.79
N TYR A 102 1.75 -1.42 6.96
CA TYR A 102 1.35 -2.78 7.26
C TYR A 102 2.59 -3.65 7.45
N GLN A 103 2.76 -4.19 8.66
CA GLN A 103 3.91 -5.02 9.01
C GLN A 103 3.49 -6.08 10.03
N ARG A 104 4.02 -7.31 9.90
CA ARG A 104 3.72 -8.42 10.82
C ARG A 104 2.22 -8.65 11.01
N ARG A 105 1.47 -8.54 9.90
CA ARG A 105 0.02 -8.69 9.84
C ARG A 105 -0.80 -7.64 10.62
N VAL A 106 -0.17 -6.53 11.00
CA VAL A 106 -0.81 -5.42 11.72
C VAL A 106 -0.73 -4.15 10.89
N ALA A 107 -1.86 -3.46 10.74
CA ALA A 107 -1.96 -2.15 10.10
C ALA A 107 -1.82 -1.04 11.16
N PHE A 108 -0.90 -0.11 10.91
CA PHE A 108 -0.68 1.07 11.72
C PHE A 108 -1.07 2.31 10.89
N PRO A 109 -2.30 2.82 11.04
CA PRO A 109 -2.69 4.07 10.38
C PRO A 109 -1.86 5.21 10.97
N LEU A 110 -1.27 6.02 10.09
CA LEU A 110 -0.42 7.17 10.45
C LEU A 110 -1.05 8.49 10.01
N TYR A 111 -1.90 8.44 9.00
CA TYR A 111 -2.61 9.60 8.49
C TYR A 111 -4.07 9.25 8.19
N ARG A 112 -4.96 10.23 8.42
CA ARG A 112 -6.32 10.26 7.89
C ARG A 112 -6.44 11.41 6.90
N ILE A 113 -7.12 11.19 5.79
CA ILE A 113 -7.46 12.21 4.82
C ILE A 113 -8.96 12.25 4.68
N ASP A 114 -9.56 13.40 4.92
CA ASP A 114 -10.96 13.64 4.64
C ASP A 114 -11.04 14.53 3.39
N ALA A 115 -11.66 14.03 2.34
CA ALA A 115 -11.73 14.69 1.04
C ALA A 115 -13.17 14.86 0.56
N ALA A 116 -13.39 15.94 -0.17
CA ALA A 116 -14.67 16.27 -0.79
C ALA A 116 -14.46 16.83 -2.19
N ALA A 117 -15.21 16.37 -3.18
CA ALA A 117 -15.29 17.02 -4.49
C ALA A 117 -16.64 17.68 -4.69
N ASP A 118 -16.61 18.94 -5.12
CA ASP A 118 -17.79 19.72 -5.49
C ASP A 118 -17.45 20.62 -6.68
N ASN A 119 -18.30 20.63 -7.70
CA ASN A 119 -18.19 21.52 -8.86
C ASN A 119 -16.80 21.53 -9.53
N GLY A 120 -16.18 20.35 -9.72
CA GLY A 120 -14.84 20.22 -10.33
C GLY A 120 -13.69 20.70 -9.46
N LEU A 121 -13.94 20.89 -8.16
CA LEU A 121 -12.94 21.24 -7.16
C LEU A 121 -12.86 20.13 -6.12
N LEU A 122 -11.64 19.74 -5.78
CA LEU A 122 -11.33 18.78 -4.73
C LEU A 122 -10.72 19.52 -3.53
N PHE A 123 -11.25 19.22 -2.36
CA PHE A 123 -10.87 19.71 -1.05
C PHE A 123 -10.36 18.53 -0.24
N ALA A 124 -9.30 18.71 0.54
CA ALA A 124 -8.82 17.65 1.40
C ALA A 124 -8.17 18.21 2.67
N THR A 125 -8.38 17.51 3.78
CA THR A 125 -7.70 17.76 5.04
C THR A 125 -6.97 16.49 5.47
N LEU A 126 -5.68 16.62 5.73
CA LEU A 126 -4.79 15.60 6.27
C LEU A 126 -4.69 15.77 7.78
N TYR A 127 -4.93 14.68 8.51
CA TYR A 127 -4.72 14.57 9.94
C TYR A 127 -3.59 13.57 10.18
N SER A 128 -2.56 13.97 10.93
CA SER A 128 -1.52 13.06 11.43
C SER A 128 -1.97 12.39 12.74
N ILE A 129 -1.34 11.27 13.08
CA ILE A 129 -1.46 10.66 14.42
C ILE A 129 -1.01 11.57 15.57
N ASP A 130 -0.17 12.58 15.28
CA ASP A 130 0.28 13.57 16.27
C ASP A 130 -0.67 14.77 16.39
N ASP A 131 -1.92 14.62 15.93
CA ASP A 131 -2.97 15.64 15.90
C ASP A 131 -2.63 16.91 15.08
N THR A 132 -1.58 16.86 14.24
CA THR A 132 -1.29 17.96 13.30
C THR A 132 -2.25 17.90 12.11
N GLU A 133 -2.84 19.05 11.77
CA GLU A 133 -3.75 19.19 10.64
C GLU A 133 -3.13 20.01 9.51
N GLN A 134 -3.29 19.54 8.28
CA GLN A 134 -2.93 20.26 7.07
C GLN A 134 -4.09 20.22 6.07
N SER A 135 -4.60 21.37 5.63
CA SER A 135 -5.69 21.42 4.65
C SER A 135 -5.19 21.96 3.30
N VAL A 136 -5.59 21.31 2.22
CA VAL A 136 -5.40 21.79 0.85
C VAL A 136 -6.69 22.48 0.42
N ARG A 137 -6.58 23.77 0.11
CA ARG A 137 -7.77 24.60 -0.10
C ARG A 137 -8.54 24.27 -1.37
N ARG A 138 -7.91 24.02 -2.53
CA ARG A 138 -8.60 23.68 -3.81
C ARG A 138 -7.65 23.02 -4.83
N ILE A 139 -7.98 21.83 -5.29
CA ILE A 139 -7.35 21.17 -6.45
C ILE A 139 -8.39 21.13 -7.57
N ARG A 140 -8.06 21.62 -8.77
CA ARG A 140 -8.97 21.47 -9.92
C ARG A 140 -8.94 20.03 -10.42
N VAL A 141 -10.11 19.44 -10.60
CA VAL A 141 -10.27 18.09 -11.16
C VAL A 141 -11.21 18.14 -12.36
N PRO A 142 -11.00 17.33 -13.41
CA PRO A 142 -11.97 17.19 -14.48
C PRO A 142 -13.33 16.77 -13.91
N MET A 143 -14.42 17.32 -14.43
CA MET A 143 -15.78 17.02 -13.98
C MET A 143 -16.15 15.54 -14.14
N ASP A 144 -15.50 14.86 -15.10
CA ASP A 144 -15.75 13.45 -15.43
C ASP A 144 -14.82 12.49 -14.66
N ASP A 145 -13.97 13.00 -13.75
CA ASP A 145 -13.01 12.22 -12.99
C ASP A 145 -13.51 12.06 -11.55
N ASP A 146 -14.39 11.08 -11.35
CA ASP A 146 -14.97 10.73 -10.05
C ASP A 146 -14.29 9.52 -9.41
N ASP A 147 -13.23 8.97 -10.02
CA ASP A 147 -12.53 7.79 -9.50
C ASP A 147 -11.78 8.08 -8.20
N VAL A 148 -12.09 7.34 -7.14
CA VAL A 148 -11.52 7.58 -5.80
C VAL A 148 -10.01 7.39 -5.75
N ILE A 149 -9.45 6.45 -6.54
CA ILE A 149 -8.01 6.21 -6.56
C ILE A 149 -7.29 7.41 -7.17
N ARG A 150 -7.78 7.91 -8.32
CA ARG A 150 -7.22 9.10 -8.99
C ARG A 150 -7.38 10.37 -8.17
N LEU A 151 -8.56 10.56 -7.56
CA LEU A 151 -8.80 11.72 -6.71
C LEU A 151 -7.86 11.72 -5.50
N LEU A 152 -7.70 10.58 -4.83
CA LEU A 152 -6.82 10.47 -3.67
C LEU A 152 -5.34 10.60 -4.06
N GLU A 153 -4.92 10.01 -5.18
CA GLU A 153 -3.57 10.16 -5.75
C GLU A 153 -3.20 11.64 -5.92
N ARG A 154 -4.08 12.45 -6.52
CA ARG A 154 -3.87 13.90 -6.69
C ARG A 154 -3.74 14.63 -5.36
N VAL A 155 -4.59 14.29 -4.39
CA VAL A 155 -4.53 14.87 -3.04
C VAL A 155 -3.18 14.59 -2.39
N LEU A 156 -2.71 13.35 -2.48
CA LEU A 156 -1.44 12.94 -1.89
C LEU A 156 -0.24 13.62 -2.53
N ARG A 157 -0.24 13.84 -3.84
CA ARG A 157 0.82 14.60 -4.51
C ARG A 157 0.93 16.03 -3.97
N VAL A 158 -0.19 16.68 -3.65
CA VAL A 158 -0.16 18.02 -3.07
C VAL A 158 0.39 17.98 -1.64
N PHE A 159 -0.06 17.05 -0.80
CA PHE A 159 0.48 16.95 0.56
C PHE A 159 1.97 16.59 0.57
N ALA A 160 2.40 15.66 -0.26
CA ALA A 160 3.81 15.27 -0.39
C ALA A 160 4.72 16.44 -0.77
N THR A 161 4.27 17.32 -1.67
CA THR A 161 5.07 18.48 -2.10
C THR A 161 5.05 19.64 -1.10
N THR A 162 4.10 19.66 -0.17
CA THR A 162 3.95 20.74 0.83
C THR A 162 4.65 20.41 2.15
N GLN A 163 5.21 19.20 2.32
CA GLN A 163 5.94 18.78 3.53
C GLN A 163 7.45 19.11 3.50
N LEU A 164 7.88 20.04 2.62
CA LEU A 164 9.26 20.56 2.55
C LEU A 164 9.47 21.79 3.44
#